data_AF-A0A328L123-F1
#
_entry.id   AF-A0A328L123-F1
#
_cell.length_a   1.000
_cell.length_b   1.000
_cell.length_c   1.000
_cell.angle_alpha   90.00
_cell.angle_beta   90.00
_cell.angle_gamma   90.00
#
_symmetry.space_group_name_H-M   'P 1'
#
loop_
_entity.id
_entity.type
_entity.pdbx_description
1 polymer ?
#
loop_
_entity_poly.entity_id
_entity_poly.type
_entity_poly.pdbx_seq_one_letter_code
_entity_poly.pdbx_strand_id
1 'polypeptide(L)'
;MVEMVVALSLIMMAASLLLPQTLLIMQERKNIKMSYKALILLKKEAALFKYENEEKRVKEQVIKGIVYYTYWRGDEVCTMWKDMRGKAMEQCLYAKEK
;
A
#
# COMPACT_ATOMS: atom_id res chain seq x y z
N MET A 1 11.30 13.55 46.20
CA MET A 1 10.42 12.40 45.89
C MET A 1 9.16 12.81 45.12
N VAL A 2 8.36 13.78 45.59
CA VAL A 2 7.14 14.23 44.89
C VAL A 2 7.42 14.71 43.46
N GLU A 3 8.43 15.55 43.27
CA GLU A 3 8.81 16.06 41.93
C GLU A 3 9.20 14.94 40.96
N MET A 4 9.90 13.91 41.44
CA MET A 4 10.22 12.73 40.63
C MET A 4 8.97 11.94 40.23
N VAL A 5 8.01 11.79 41.15
CA VAL A 5 6.74 11.10 40.87
C VAL A 5 5.90 11.88 39.86
N VAL A 6 5.85 13.20 39.98
CA VAL A 6 5.16 14.08 39.02
C VAL A 6 5.82 13.99 37.64
N ALA A 7 7.15 14.08 37.58
CA ALA A 7 7.87 13.96 36.31
C ALA A 7 7.64 12.60 35.63
N LEU A 8 7.71 11.50 36.39
CA LEU A 8 7.44 10.15 35.86
C LEU A 8 6.00 10.00 35.36
N SER A 9 5.03 10.58 36.07
CA SER A 9 3.62 10.54 35.67
C SER A 9 3.38 11.28 34.35
N LEU A 10 4.03 12.42 34.15
CA LEU A 10 3.97 13.19 32.90
C LEU A 10 4.62 12.42 31.74
N ILE A 11 5.76 11.76 31.97
CA ILE A 11 6.42 10.94 30.95
C ILE A 11 5.55 9.75 30.55
N MET A 12 4.95 9.06 31.53
CA MET A 12 4.03 7.94 31.28
C MET A 12 2.81 8.39 30.48
N MET A 13 2.24 9.55 30.81
CA MET A 13 1.12 10.13 30.08
C MET A 13 1.49 10.55 28.65
N ALA A 14 2.67 11.13 28.45
CA ALA A 14 3.17 11.48 27.13
C ALA A 14 3.42 10.21 26.27
N ALA A 15 4.06 9.19 26.86
CA ALA A 15 4.35 7.95 26.17
C ALA A 15 3.07 7.19 25.74
N SER A 16 2.06 7.16 26.61
CA SER A 16 0.79 6.48 26.30
C SER A 16 0.00 7.14 25.16
N LEU A 17 0.18 8.44 24.94
CA LEU A 17 -0.43 9.17 23.83
C LEU A 17 0.41 9.09 22.54
N LEU A 18 1.72 9.31 22.65
CA LEU A 18 2.59 9.42 21.48
C LEU A 18 2.82 8.07 20.80
N LEU A 19 3.06 7.00 21.55
CA LEU A 19 3.35 5.68 20.99
C LEU A 19 2.25 5.16 20.06
N PRO A 20 0.96 5.08 20.46
CA PRO A 20 -0.09 4.59 19.56
C PRO A 20 -0.25 5.48 18.32
N GLN A 21 -0.13 6.81 18.47
CA GLN A 21 -0.20 7.73 17.32
C GLN A 21 0.95 7.49 16.33
N THR A 22 2.18 7.31 16.80
CA THR A 22 3.32 7.03 15.92
C THR A 22 3.17 5.71 15.18
N LEU A 23 2.64 4.66 15.82
CA LEU A 23 2.37 3.37 15.18
C LEU A 23 1.35 3.50 14.05
N LEU A 24 0.26 4.25 14.27
CA LEU A 24 -0.74 4.51 13.24
C LEU A 24 -0.13 5.26 12.05
N ILE A 25 0.67 6.29 12.29
CA ILE A 25 1.34 7.05 11.22
C ILE A 25 2.30 6.16 10.43
N MET A 26 3.06 5.31 11.11
CA MET A 26 3.97 4.36 10.45
C MET A 26 3.22 3.36 9.57
N GLN A 27 2.04 2.91 10.03
CA GLN A 27 1.17 2.01 9.26
C GLN A 27 0.63 2.69 8.00
N GLU A 28 0.13 3.92 8.11
CA GLU A 28 -0.35 4.69 6.95
C GLU A 28 0.77 4.96 5.94
N ARG A 29 1.98 5.30 6.41
CA ARG A 29 3.14 5.46 5.53
C ARG A 29 3.49 4.19 4.78
N LYS A 30 3.33 3.01 5.41
CA LYS A 30 3.52 1.73 4.72
C LYS A 30 2.43 1.52 3.67
N ASN A 31 1.16 1.78 4.00
CA ASN A 31 0.04 1.67 3.06
C ASN A 31 0.22 2.57 1.83
N ILE A 32 0.67 3.82 2.01
CA ILE A 32 0.99 4.74 0.91
C ILE A 32 2.08 4.13 0.00
N LYS A 33 3.15 3.58 0.58
CA LYS A 33 4.21 2.92 -0.20
C LYS A 33 3.67 1.72 -0.99
N MET A 34 2.75 0.94 -0.41
CA MET A 34 2.12 -0.19 -1.11
C MET A 34 1.28 0.27 -2.30
N SER A 35 0.47 1.32 -2.13
CA SER A 35 -0.32 1.90 -3.21
C SER A 35 0.57 2.45 -4.34
N TYR A 36 1.66 3.13 -4.00
CA TYR A 36 2.63 3.58 -5.00
C TYR A 36 3.23 2.41 -5.79
N LYS A 37 3.49 1.27 -5.14
CA LYS A 37 3.99 0.07 -5.81
C LYS A 37 2.93 -0.55 -6.72
N ALA A 38 1.68 -0.65 -6.27
CA ALA A 38 0.57 -1.09 -7.11
C ALA A 38 0.44 -0.21 -8.37
N LEU A 39 0.51 1.11 -8.22
CA LEU A 39 0.45 2.04 -9.35
C LEU A 39 1.60 1.84 -10.35
N ILE A 40 2.82 1.56 -9.86
CA ILE A 40 3.96 1.27 -10.75
C ILE A 40 3.71 -0.02 -11.53
N LEU A 41 3.18 -1.07 -10.89
CA LEU A 41 2.83 -2.33 -11.57
C LEU A 41 1.76 -2.10 -12.64
N LEU A 42 0.71 -1.35 -12.31
CA LEU A 42 -0.35 -0.98 -13.26
C LEU A 42 0.18 -0.24 -14.47
N LYS A 43 1.01 0.79 -14.26
CA LYS A 43 1.61 1.57 -15.35
C LYS A 43 2.52 0.72 -16.23
N LYS A 44 3.28 -0.19 -15.63
CA LYS A 44 4.13 -1.12 -16.38
C LYS A 44 3.28 -2.02 -17.26
N GLU A 45 2.25 -2.64 -16.71
CA GLU A 45 1.38 -3.55 -17.45
C GLU A 45 0.61 -2.83 -18.57
N ALA A 46 0.10 -1.63 -18.30
CA ALA A 46 -0.54 -0.79 -19.31
C ALA A 46 0.43 -0.39 -20.44
N ALA A 47 1.69 -0.13 -20.12
CA ALA A 47 2.72 0.18 -21.11
C ALA A 47 3.06 -1.05 -21.97
N LEU A 48 3.21 -2.23 -21.36
CA LEU A 48 3.47 -3.47 -22.09
C LEU A 48 2.33 -3.80 -23.06
N PHE A 49 1.08 -3.67 -22.61
CA PHE A 49 -0.08 -3.84 -23.48
C PHE A 49 -0.09 -2.83 -24.64
N LYS A 50 0.15 -1.53 -24.35
CA LYS A 50 0.02 -0.46 -25.34
C LYS A 50 1.16 -0.38 -26.36
N TYR A 51 2.39 -0.71 -25.95
CA TYR A 51 3.59 -0.50 -26.77
C TYR A 51 4.23 -1.79 -27.25
N GLU A 52 4.08 -2.89 -26.51
CA GLU A 52 4.69 -4.19 -26.83
C GLU A 52 3.65 -5.20 -27.32
N ASN A 53 2.36 -4.80 -27.44
CA ASN A 53 1.22 -5.67 -27.78
C ASN A 53 1.19 -6.95 -26.94
N GLU A 54 1.60 -6.87 -25.67
CA GLU A 54 1.56 -8.01 -24.77
C GLU A 54 0.09 -8.40 -24.50
N GLU A 55 -0.20 -9.70 -24.52
CA GLU A 55 -1.55 -10.19 -24.22
C GLU A 55 -2.01 -9.79 -22.80
N LYS A 56 -3.31 -9.51 -22.67
CA LYS A 56 -3.96 -9.27 -21.38
C LYS A 56 -3.86 -10.53 -20.51
N ARG A 57 -2.89 -10.56 -19.59
CA ARG A 57 -2.64 -11.69 -18.69
C ARG A 57 -2.86 -11.33 -17.23
N VAL A 58 -3.24 -12.34 -16.45
CA VAL A 58 -3.25 -12.26 -15.00
C VAL A 58 -1.83 -12.51 -14.50
N LYS A 59 -1.34 -11.64 -13.61
CA LYS A 59 0.01 -11.73 -13.05
C LYS A 59 -0.05 -11.61 -11.53
N GLU A 60 0.57 -12.56 -10.84
CA GLU A 60 0.85 -12.46 -9.42
C GLU A 60 2.30 -12.05 -9.20
N GLN A 61 2.52 -11.04 -8.37
CA GLN A 61 3.86 -10.56 -8.03
C GLN A 61 4.01 -10.41 -6.51
N VAL A 62 5.03 -11.06 -5.96
CA VAL A 62 5.36 -10.95 -4.53
C VAL A 62 6.49 -9.93 -4.37
N ILE A 63 6.18 -8.79 -3.75
CA ILE A 63 7.16 -7.72 -3.51
C ILE A 63 7.25 -7.48 -2.00
N LYS A 64 8.42 -7.76 -1.42
CA LYS A 64 8.66 -7.63 0.04
C LYS A 64 7.62 -8.37 0.88
N GLY A 65 7.22 -9.57 0.45
CA GLY A 65 6.22 -10.40 1.12
C GLY A 65 4.76 -9.96 0.90
N ILE A 66 4.52 -8.93 0.09
CA ILE A 66 3.18 -8.47 -0.28
C ILE A 66 2.82 -9.07 -1.62
N VAL A 67 1.68 -9.74 -1.69
CA VAL A 67 1.13 -10.30 -2.92
C VAL A 67 0.31 -9.24 -3.63
N TYR A 68 0.72 -8.92 -4.86
CA TYR A 68 -0.01 -8.08 -5.79
C TYR A 68 -0.60 -8.95 -6.89
N TYR A 69 -1.91 -8.89 -7.06
CA TYR A 69 -2.65 -9.62 -8.09
C TYR A 69 -3.11 -8.64 -9.16
N THR A 70 -2.48 -8.68 -10.32
CA THR A 70 -2.78 -7.83 -11.47
C THR A 70 -3.64 -8.61 -12.47
N TYR A 71 -4.75 -8.01 -12.90
CA TYR A 71 -5.70 -8.66 -13.81
C TYR A 71 -6.38 -7.61 -14.70
N TRP A 72 -6.99 -8.08 -15.79
CA TRP A 72 -7.68 -7.23 -16.75
C TRP A 72 -9.19 -7.29 -16.56
N ARG A 73 -9.84 -6.12 -16.61
CA ARG A 73 -11.28 -5.95 -16.60
C ARG A 73 -11.68 -5.13 -17.83
N GLY A 74 -11.93 -5.82 -18.94
CA GLY A 74 -12.16 -5.16 -20.24
C GLY A 74 -10.89 -4.43 -20.70
N ASP A 75 -10.96 -3.10 -20.82
CA ASP A 75 -9.84 -2.22 -21.20
C ASP A 75 -9.14 -1.58 -20.01
N GLU A 76 -9.50 -1.99 -18.79
CA GLU A 76 -8.81 -1.57 -17.57
C GLU A 76 -7.87 -2.68 -17.11
N VAL A 77 -6.67 -2.28 -16.69
CA VAL A 77 -5.80 -3.13 -15.88
C VAL A 77 -6.00 -2.77 -14.42
N CYS A 78 -6.26 -3.76 -13.58
CA CYS A 78 -6.48 -3.61 -12.14
C CYS A 78 -5.41 -4.37 -11.36
N THR A 79 -5.06 -3.88 -10.18
CA THR A 79 -4.13 -4.53 -9.26
C THR A 79 -4.72 -4.51 -7.87
N MET A 80 -4.81 -5.68 -7.25
CA MET A 80 -5.33 -5.89 -5.91
C MET A 80 -4.22 -6.33 -4.96
N TRP A 81 -4.27 -5.86 -3.72
CA TRP A 81 -3.36 -6.26 -2.65
C TRP A 81 -4.06 -6.16 -1.29
N LYS A 82 -3.42 -6.70 -0.23
CA LYS A 82 -3.86 -6.49 1.15
C LYS A 82 -3.02 -5.39 1.80
N ASP A 83 -3.68 -4.44 2.45
CA ASP A 83 -3.01 -3.39 3.22
C ASP A 83 -2.41 -3.94 4.53
N MET A 84 -1.78 -3.07 5.33
CA MET A 84 -1.20 -3.46 6.63
C MET A 84 -2.24 -3.96 7.65
N ARG A 85 -3.55 -3.76 7.42
CA ARG A 85 -4.66 -4.24 8.26
C ARG A 85 -5.32 -5.49 7.67
N GLY A 86 -4.79 -6.03 6.57
CA GLY A 86 -5.37 -7.16 5.85
C GLY A 86 -6.59 -6.81 4.99
N LYS A 87 -6.96 -5.53 4.88
CA LYS A 87 -8.06 -5.07 4.03
C LYS A 87 -7.64 -5.18 2.56
N ALA A 88 -8.50 -5.78 1.75
CA ALA A 88 -8.31 -5.82 0.31
C ALA A 88 -8.45 -4.40 -0.27
N MET A 89 -7.45 -4.01 -1.05
CA MET A 89 -7.37 -2.73 -1.75
C MET A 89 -7.21 -3.02 -3.24
N GLU A 90 -7.82 -2.18 -4.08
CA GLU A 90 -7.77 -2.29 -5.53
C GLU A 90 -7.51 -0.92 -6.15
N GLN A 91 -6.69 -0.90 -7.20
CA GLN A 91 -6.51 0.24 -8.09
C GLN A 91 -6.57 -0.23 -9.53
N CYS A 92 -7.21 0.57 -10.39
CA CYS A 92 -7.34 0.30 -11.82
C CYS A 92 -6.83 1.48 -12.65
N LEU A 93 -6.40 1.18 -13.87
CA LEU A 93 -5.92 2.14 -14.84
C LEU A 93 -6.47 1.75 -16.23
N TYR A 94 -7.09 2.72 -16.91
CA TYR A 94 -7.56 2.53 -18.27
C TYR A 94 -6.39 2.44 -19.26
N ALA A 95 -6.36 1.38 -20.07
CA ALA A 95 -5.34 1.12 -21.07
C ALA A 95 -6.03 0.73 -22.39
N LYS A 96 -6.23 1.72 -23.26
CA LYS A 96 -6.76 1.50 -24.61
C LYS A 96 -5.63 1.17 -25.57
N GLU A 97 -5.84 0.12 -26.37
CA GLU A 97 -5.03 -0.17 -27.55
C GLU A 97 -5.17 0.97 -28.56
N LYS A 98 -4.10 1.27 -29.30
CA LYS A 98 -4.04 2.46 -30.16
C LYS A 98 -4.84 2.27 -31.44
#